data_AF-A0A7H1KNW0-F1
#
_entry.id   AF-A0A7H1KNW0-F1
#
_cell.length_a   1.000
_cell.length_b   1.000
_cell.length_c   1.000
_cell.angle_alpha   90.00
_cell.angle_beta   90.00
_cell.angle_gamma   90.00
#
_symmetry.space_group_name_H-M   'P 1'
#
loop_
_entity.id
_entity.type
_entity.pdbx_description
1 polymer ?
#
loop_
_entity_poly.entity_id
_entity_poly.type
_entity_poly.pdbx_seq_one_letter_code
_entity_poly.pdbx_strand_id
1 'polypeptide(L)'
;MRYLFERMLYKCIRFAGLSTQFFKMRIAAGDLNGDGSTDLVIGTYYVNKAFVYYGVVKHPTIVTLQGKLTDSTTGCALQTGSMRVTITDSSGSSEWQNTFSDCIHNGVFNIPLGAVSELRLIPGDMYLMTVDVDADEATYISADVTFGDNSPAGDVIKFVG
;
A
#
# COMPACT_ATOMS: atom_id res chain seq x y z
N MET A 1 -23.15 -17.93 -17.49
CA MET A 1 -23.02 -16.47 -17.34
C MET A 1 -22.88 -16.15 -15.87
N ARG A 2 -21.67 -15.79 -15.41
CA ARG A 2 -21.46 -15.26 -14.06
C ARG A 2 -21.46 -13.73 -14.19
N TYR A 3 -22.39 -13.07 -13.51
CA TYR A 3 -22.34 -11.62 -13.35
C TYR A 3 -21.31 -11.32 -12.25
N LEU A 4 -20.23 -10.63 -12.60
CA LEU A 4 -19.36 -10.00 -11.62
C LEU A 4 -20.06 -8.72 -11.18
N PHE A 5 -20.57 -8.70 -9.95
CA PHE A 5 -21.07 -7.49 -9.33
C PHE A 5 -19.86 -6.77 -8.75
N GLU A 6 -19.33 -5.80 -9.50
CA GLU A 6 -18.30 -4.91 -8.99
C GLU A 6 -18.95 -4.03 -7.90
N ARG A 7 -18.49 -4.19 -6.65
CA ARG A 7 -18.99 -3.37 -5.54
C ARG A 7 -18.53 -1.92 -5.77
N MET A 8 -19.41 -1.07 -6.29
CA MET A 8 -19.23 0.37 -6.16
C MET A 8 -19.36 0.73 -4.66
N LEU A 9 -18.23 1.02 -4.03
CA LEU A 9 -18.18 1.57 -2.68
C LEU A 9 -18.67 3.01 -2.74
N TYR A 10 -19.91 3.26 -2.34
CA TYR A 10 -20.42 4.62 -2.16
C TYR A 10 -19.87 5.19 -0.85
N LYS A 11 -19.08 6.27 -0.92
CA LYS A 11 -18.64 7.02 0.25
C LYS A 11 -19.73 8.03 0.65
N CYS A 12 -20.42 7.78 1.76
CA CYS A 12 -21.41 8.71 2.31
C CYS A 12 -20.71 9.70 3.25
N ILE A 13 -20.81 11.00 2.94
CA ILE A 13 -20.34 12.07 3.82
C ILE A 13 -21.55 12.59 4.61
N ARG A 14 -21.53 12.42 5.94
CA ARG A 14 -22.56 12.97 6.84
C ARG A 14 -22.04 14.22 7.55
N PHE A 15 -22.79 15.31 7.46
CA PHE A 15 -22.55 16.53 8.23
C PHE A 15 -23.44 16.51 9.48
N ALA A 16 -22.85 16.27 10.65
CA ALA A 16 -23.56 16.31 11.93
C ALA A 16 -23.73 17.75 12.44
N GLY A 17 -24.84 18.05 13.12
CA GLY A 17 -25.06 19.32 13.81
C GLY A 17 -25.68 20.46 12.99
N LEU A 18 -26.10 20.22 11.75
CA LEU A 18 -26.82 21.20 10.92
C LEU A 18 -28.33 20.91 10.94
N SER A 19 -29.04 21.35 11.98
CA SER A 19 -30.38 20.81 12.28
C SER A 19 -31.54 21.30 11.41
N THR A 20 -31.43 22.33 10.56
CA THR A 20 -32.57 22.77 9.71
C THR A 20 -32.19 23.51 8.41
N GLN A 21 -30.91 23.55 8.03
CA GLN A 21 -30.43 24.50 7.00
C GLN A 21 -30.17 23.90 5.61
N PHE A 22 -30.67 22.70 5.34
CA PHE A 22 -30.46 21.97 4.07
C PHE A 22 -31.11 22.64 2.83
N PHE A 23 -31.93 23.68 2.99
CA PHE A 23 -32.70 24.25 1.88
C PHE A 23 -31.93 25.21 0.94
N LYS A 24 -30.66 25.54 1.24
CA LYS A 24 -29.83 26.40 0.38
C LYS A 24 -28.35 26.01 0.41
N MET A 25 -28.04 24.79 -0.04
CA MET A 25 -26.66 24.34 -0.26
C MET A 25 -26.24 24.57 -1.71
N ARG A 26 -24.97 24.89 -1.91
CA ARG A 26 -24.31 24.88 -3.22
C ARG A 26 -23.17 23.89 -3.14
N ILE A 27 -23.07 23.04 -4.16
CA ILE A 27 -22.01 22.06 -4.27
C ILE A 27 -21.15 22.42 -5.48
N ALA A 28 -19.85 22.31 -5.32
CA ALA A 28 -18.89 22.39 -6.40
C ALA A 28 -17.88 21.26 -6.23
N ALA A 29 -17.35 20.76 -7.33
CA ALA A 29 -16.33 19.74 -7.35
C ALA A 29 -15.17 20.20 -8.24
N GLY A 30 -13.96 19.88 -7.83
CA GLY A 30 -12.73 20.24 -8.53
C GLY A 30 -11.52 19.92 -7.66
N ASP A 31 -10.34 19.90 -8.26
CA ASP A 31 -9.08 19.75 -7.53
C ASP A 31 -8.66 21.12 -6.96
N LEU A 32 -8.89 21.34 -5.67
CA LEU A 32 -8.70 22.64 -5.01
C LEU A 32 -7.32 22.76 -4.37
N ASN A 33 -6.67 21.63 -4.08
CA ASN A 33 -5.34 21.58 -3.48
C ASN A 33 -4.23 21.18 -4.48
N GLY A 34 -4.59 20.81 -5.71
CA GLY A 34 -3.66 20.45 -6.78
C GLY A 34 -3.09 19.04 -6.65
N ASP A 35 -3.73 18.15 -5.89
CA ASP A 35 -3.22 16.78 -5.66
C ASP A 35 -3.65 15.78 -6.76
N GLY A 36 -4.51 16.20 -7.69
CA GLY A 36 -5.03 15.39 -8.78
C GLY A 36 -6.26 14.54 -8.41
N SER A 37 -6.77 14.66 -7.18
CA SER A 37 -8.07 14.11 -6.76
C SER A 37 -9.18 15.16 -6.93
N THR A 38 -10.41 14.70 -7.10
CA THR A 38 -11.56 15.63 -7.06
C THR A 38 -11.94 15.91 -5.61
N ASP A 39 -11.83 17.17 -5.21
CA ASP A 39 -12.36 17.66 -3.94
C ASP A 39 -13.83 18.04 -4.07
N LEU A 40 -14.48 18.15 -2.92
CA LEU A 40 -15.86 18.59 -2.81
C LEU A 40 -15.97 19.84 -1.93
N VAL A 41 -16.54 20.91 -2.46
CA VAL A 41 -16.92 22.10 -1.69
C VAL A 41 -18.41 22.13 -1.47
N ILE A 42 -18.80 22.40 -0.23
CA ILE A 42 -20.19 22.57 0.16
C ILE A 42 -20.33 23.93 0.83
N GLY A 43 -20.98 24.85 0.11
CA GLY A 43 -21.36 26.16 0.62
C GLY A 43 -22.71 26.11 1.33
N THR A 44 -22.78 26.73 2.51
CA THR A 44 -24.00 26.79 3.32
C THR A 44 -24.43 28.23 3.53
N TYR A 45 -25.61 28.59 3.01
CA TYR A 45 -26.05 29.99 2.95
C TYR A 45 -26.28 30.62 4.33
N TYR A 46 -26.87 29.88 5.27
CA TYR A 46 -27.37 30.46 6.53
C TYR A 46 -26.38 30.37 7.70
N VAL A 47 -25.32 29.55 7.62
CA VAL A 47 -24.26 29.52 8.64
C VAL A 47 -22.99 30.25 8.21
N ASN A 48 -22.95 30.87 7.01
CA ASN A 48 -21.77 31.54 6.45
C ASN A 48 -20.49 30.69 6.54
N LYS A 49 -20.61 29.39 6.26
CA LYS A 49 -19.48 28.44 6.23
C LYS A 49 -19.42 27.71 4.90
N ALA A 50 -18.19 27.35 4.52
CA ALA A 50 -17.92 26.35 3.50
C ALA A 50 -17.22 25.17 4.16
N PHE A 51 -17.58 23.96 3.74
CA PHE A 51 -16.88 22.75 4.09
C PHE A 51 -16.17 22.22 2.85
N VAL A 52 -14.91 21.85 3.01
CA VAL A 52 -14.12 21.21 1.97
C VAL A 52 -13.85 19.78 2.41
N TYR A 53 -14.16 18.84 1.54
CA TYR A 53 -13.71 17.47 1.66
C TYR A 53 -12.63 17.25 0.59
N TYR A 54 -11.40 17.03 1.04
CA TYR A 54 -10.31 16.72 0.15
C TYR A 54 -10.46 15.30 -0.38
N GLY A 55 -10.37 15.16 -1.70
CA GLY A 55 -10.26 13.87 -2.36
C GLY A 55 -9.03 13.11 -1.86
N VAL A 56 -9.01 11.81 -2.12
CA VAL A 56 -7.86 10.97 -1.78
C VAL A 56 -7.26 10.48 -3.09
N VAL A 57 -5.94 10.55 -3.20
CA VAL A 57 -5.21 10.12 -4.40
C VAL A 57 -3.94 9.40 -4.00
N LYS A 58 -3.62 8.36 -4.78
CA LYS A 58 -2.36 7.63 -4.66
C LYS A 58 -1.25 8.40 -5.33
N HIS A 59 -0.15 8.63 -4.63
CA HIS A 59 1.02 9.34 -5.10
C HIS A 59 2.13 8.36 -5.50
N PRO A 60 2.88 8.61 -6.59
CA PRO A 60 4.12 7.89 -6.85
C PRO A 60 5.00 7.89 -5.59
N THR A 61 5.38 6.70 -5.15
CA THR A 61 6.06 6.48 -3.87
C THR A 61 7.26 5.58 -4.08
N ILE A 62 8.39 5.95 -3.49
CA ILE A 62 9.56 5.09 -3.38
C ILE A 62 9.65 4.56 -1.95
N VAL A 63 9.79 3.23 -1.81
CA VAL A 63 10.06 2.57 -0.52
C VAL A 63 11.36 1.80 -0.66
N THR A 64 12.34 2.07 0.22
CA THR A 64 13.58 1.28 0.23
C THR A 64 13.41 0.08 1.15
N LEU A 65 13.41 -1.11 0.56
CA LEU A 65 13.42 -2.38 1.28
C LEU A 65 14.85 -2.88 1.36
N GLN A 66 15.39 -2.99 2.58
CA GLN A 66 16.78 -3.39 2.80
C GLN A 66 16.91 -4.32 4.01
N GLY A 67 17.90 -5.19 3.98
CA GLY A 67 18.14 -6.11 5.08
C GLY A 67 19.22 -7.13 4.81
N LYS A 68 19.36 -8.05 5.76
CA LYS A 68 20.25 -9.21 5.67
C LYS A 68 19.48 -10.50 5.94
N LEU A 69 19.72 -11.53 5.15
CA LEU A 69 19.20 -12.88 5.33
C LEU A 69 20.34 -13.87 5.61
N THR A 70 20.09 -14.76 6.56
CA THR A 70 20.98 -15.86 6.94
C THR A 70 20.16 -17.12 7.10
N ASP A 71 20.76 -18.25 6.74
CA ASP A 71 20.17 -19.56 7.01
C ASP A 71 20.12 -19.82 8.53
N SER A 72 18.96 -20.26 9.02
CA SER A 72 18.70 -20.40 10.45
C SER A 72 19.37 -21.63 11.08
N THR A 73 19.85 -22.57 10.26
CA THR A 73 20.49 -23.81 10.70
C THR A 73 22.01 -23.64 10.78
N THR A 74 22.60 -22.99 9.78
CA THR A 74 24.04 -22.83 9.59
C THR A 74 24.54 -21.46 10.07
N GLY A 75 23.67 -20.45 10.13
CA GLY A 75 24.04 -19.05 10.39
C GLY A 75 24.76 -18.37 9.21
N CYS A 76 24.96 -19.08 8.10
CA CYS A 76 25.62 -18.54 6.91
C CYS A 76 24.71 -17.54 6.20
N ALA A 77 25.31 -16.56 5.54
CA ALA A 77 24.57 -15.63 4.69
C ALA A 77 24.01 -16.36 3.46
N LEU A 78 22.77 -16.02 3.08
CA LEU A 78 22.17 -16.51 1.84
C LEU A 78 22.97 -15.99 0.64
N GLN A 79 23.56 -16.87 -0.17
CA GLN A 79 24.57 -16.43 -1.16
C GLN A 79 23.95 -15.75 -2.37
N THR A 80 22.86 -16.32 -2.90
CA THR A 80 22.03 -15.75 -3.97
C THR A 80 20.56 -15.97 -3.63
N GLY A 81 19.69 -15.22 -4.29
CA GLY A 81 18.26 -15.46 -4.24
C GLY A 81 17.46 -14.38 -4.95
N SER A 82 16.19 -14.65 -5.10
CA SER A 82 15.23 -13.77 -5.73
C SER A 82 14.04 -13.54 -4.81
N MET A 83 13.29 -12.48 -5.09
CA MET A 83 12.18 -12.10 -4.24
C MET A 83 10.99 -11.62 -5.05
N ARG A 84 9.79 -11.83 -4.52
CA ARG A 84 8.58 -11.13 -4.94
C ARG A 84 8.04 -10.33 -3.76
N VAL A 85 7.86 -9.03 -3.98
CA VAL A 85 7.30 -8.13 -2.98
C VAL A 85 5.88 -7.79 -3.40
N THR A 86 4.93 -7.99 -2.48
CA THR A 86 3.53 -7.60 -2.67
C THR A 86 3.17 -6.59 -1.60
N ILE A 87 2.55 -5.49 -2.02
CA ILE A 87 1.95 -4.49 -1.13
C ILE A 87 0.44 -4.59 -1.30
N THR A 88 -0.28 -4.71 -0.19
CA THR A 88 -1.74 -4.75 -0.17
C THR A 88 -2.28 -3.62 0.72
N ASP A 89 -3.52 -3.21 0.48
CA ASP A 89 -4.21 -2.31 1.40
C ASP A 89 -4.45 -3.00 2.76
N SER A 90 -4.94 -2.26 3.76
CA SER A 90 -5.24 -2.82 5.08
C SER A 90 -6.32 -3.92 5.08
N SER A 91 -7.04 -4.11 3.97
CA SER A 91 -8.03 -5.18 3.79
C SER A 91 -7.46 -6.43 3.11
N GLY A 92 -6.19 -6.38 2.67
CA GLY A 92 -5.51 -7.46 1.95
C GLY A 92 -5.69 -7.43 0.43
N SER A 93 -6.29 -6.37 -0.13
CA SER A 93 -6.42 -6.23 -1.58
C SER A 93 -5.08 -5.81 -2.19
N SER A 94 -4.62 -6.52 -3.22
CA SER A 94 -3.33 -6.21 -3.85
C SER A 94 -3.31 -4.83 -4.48
N GLU A 95 -2.33 -4.04 -4.08
CA GLU A 95 -2.11 -2.68 -4.55
C GLU A 95 -0.93 -2.60 -5.53
N TRP A 96 0.09 -3.41 -5.29
CA TRP A 96 1.27 -3.47 -6.11
C TRP A 96 2.01 -4.78 -5.91
N GLN A 97 2.63 -5.30 -6.96
CA GLN A 97 3.50 -6.47 -6.89
C GLN A 97 4.63 -6.33 -7.90
N ASN A 98 5.83 -6.74 -7.49
CA ASN A 98 6.94 -6.91 -8.43
C ASN A 98 7.87 -8.04 -8.00
N THR A 99 8.55 -8.60 -8.99
CA THR A 99 9.57 -9.65 -8.80
C THR A 99 10.95 -9.08 -9.09
N PHE A 100 11.92 -9.49 -8.28
CA PHE A 100 13.31 -9.07 -8.33
C PHE A 100 14.18 -10.31 -8.46
N SER A 101 14.78 -10.48 -9.64
CA SER A 101 15.73 -11.55 -9.92
C SER A 101 17.10 -11.21 -9.37
N ASP A 102 17.80 -12.23 -8.84
CA ASP A 102 19.17 -12.16 -8.32
C ASP A 102 19.40 -10.90 -7.46
N CYS A 103 18.48 -10.65 -6.51
CA CYS A 103 18.45 -9.42 -5.73
C CYS A 103 19.07 -9.54 -4.35
N ILE A 104 19.61 -10.71 -4.02
CA ILE A 104 20.25 -11.02 -2.75
C ILE A 104 21.66 -11.49 -3.05
N HIS A 105 22.66 -10.84 -2.45
CA HIS A 105 24.06 -11.26 -2.57
C HIS A 105 24.74 -11.22 -1.20
N ASN A 106 25.35 -12.35 -0.81
CA ASN A 106 26.00 -12.47 0.50
C ASN A 106 25.09 -12.02 1.67
N GLY A 107 23.83 -12.43 1.57
CA GLY A 107 22.74 -12.16 2.50
C GLY A 107 22.14 -10.77 2.36
N VAL A 108 22.73 -9.84 1.64
CA VAL A 108 22.30 -8.44 1.61
C VAL A 108 21.34 -8.21 0.45
N PHE A 109 20.26 -7.48 0.72
CA PHE A 109 19.39 -6.90 -0.31
C PHE A 109 19.16 -5.41 -0.02
N ASN A 110 18.99 -4.64 -1.09
CA ASN A 110 18.62 -3.22 -1.04
C ASN A 110 17.85 -2.86 -2.31
N ILE A 111 16.54 -2.73 -2.20
CA ILE A 111 15.61 -2.66 -3.32
C ILE A 111 14.76 -1.38 -3.19
N PRO A 112 14.91 -0.41 -4.10
CA PRO A 112 14.02 0.75 -4.16
C PRO A 112 12.72 0.37 -4.89
N LEU A 113 11.72 -0.07 -4.13
CA LEU A 113 10.37 -0.33 -4.62
C LEU A 113 9.79 0.95 -5.23
N GLY A 114 9.07 0.84 -6.33
CA GLY A 114 8.53 2.00 -7.05
C GLY A 114 9.47 2.63 -8.08
N ALA A 115 10.78 2.31 -8.07
CA ALA A 115 11.75 2.97 -8.93
C ALA A 115 11.71 2.51 -10.39
N VAL A 116 11.32 1.25 -10.63
CA VAL A 116 11.22 0.66 -11.97
C VAL A 116 9.77 0.38 -12.35
N SER A 117 9.03 -0.28 -11.46
CA SER A 117 7.58 -0.46 -11.55
C SER A 117 6.93 0.52 -10.59
N GLU A 118 6.16 1.48 -11.10
CA GLU A 118 5.57 2.57 -10.30
C GLU A 118 4.70 2.02 -9.17
N LEU A 119 5.06 2.37 -7.95
CA LEU A 119 4.28 2.13 -6.74
C LEU A 119 3.52 3.41 -6.41
N ARG A 120 2.20 3.34 -6.20
CA ARG A 120 1.40 4.50 -5.80
C ARG A 120 0.64 4.23 -4.52
N LEU A 121 0.90 5.03 -3.47
CA LEU A 121 0.29 4.88 -2.14
C LEU A 121 -0.35 6.20 -1.68
N ILE A 122 -1.30 6.10 -0.76
CA ILE A 122 -1.93 7.26 -0.11
C ILE A 122 -1.10 7.63 1.13
N PRO A 123 -0.60 8.88 1.24
CA PRO A 123 0.09 9.33 2.43
C PRO A 123 -0.77 9.18 3.69
N GLY A 124 -0.24 8.49 4.71
CA GLY A 124 -0.91 8.29 6.00
C GLY A 124 -1.85 7.09 6.06
N ASP A 125 -2.11 6.40 4.94
CA ASP A 125 -2.84 5.13 4.95
C ASP A 125 -1.93 3.97 5.35
N MET A 126 -2.54 2.93 5.93
CA MET A 126 -1.85 1.71 6.32
C MET A 126 -1.91 0.69 5.20
N TYR A 127 -0.75 0.12 4.88
CA TYR A 127 -0.58 -0.96 3.91
C TYR A 127 0.09 -2.15 4.58
N LEU A 128 -0.18 -3.35 4.08
CA LEU A 128 0.53 -4.56 4.43
C LEU A 128 1.56 -4.85 3.34
N MET A 129 2.66 -5.49 3.72
CA MET A 129 3.70 -5.93 2.80
C MET A 129 4.00 -7.40 3.06
N THR A 130 4.01 -8.20 2.00
CA THR A 130 4.61 -9.54 2.02
C THR A 130 5.85 -9.59 1.15
N VAL A 131 6.85 -10.35 1.61
CA VAL A 131 8.10 -10.60 0.88
C VAL A 131 8.26 -12.11 0.76
N ASP A 132 8.01 -12.61 -0.44
CA ASP A 132 8.25 -13.99 -0.83
C ASP A 132 9.72 -14.11 -1.27
N VAL A 133 10.52 -14.89 -0.56
CA VAL A 133 11.92 -15.14 -0.88
C VAL A 133 12.07 -16.54 -1.45
N ASP A 134 12.71 -16.62 -2.60
CA ASP A 134 13.14 -17.85 -3.28
C ASP A 134 14.68 -17.92 -3.11
N ALA A 135 15.12 -18.75 -2.18
CA ALA A 135 16.50 -18.80 -1.72
C ALA A 135 17.34 -19.64 -2.68
N ASP A 136 18.60 -19.25 -2.87
CA ASP A 136 19.55 -19.94 -3.76
C ASP A 136 19.14 -19.99 -5.25
N GLU A 137 18.04 -19.34 -5.63
CA GLU A 137 17.55 -19.23 -7.01
C GLU A 137 17.54 -17.77 -7.51
N ALA A 138 18.24 -17.52 -8.61
CA ALA A 138 18.33 -16.19 -9.21
C ALA A 138 17.03 -15.74 -9.89
N THR A 139 16.15 -16.67 -10.25
CA THR A 139 14.84 -16.38 -10.87
C THR A 139 13.74 -16.92 -9.99
N TYR A 140 12.79 -16.06 -9.63
CA TYR A 140 11.69 -16.45 -8.76
C TYR A 140 10.78 -17.46 -9.45
N ILE A 141 10.63 -18.62 -8.83
CA ILE A 141 9.73 -19.70 -9.23
C ILE A 141 8.71 -19.92 -8.10
N SER A 142 9.18 -20.07 -6.88
CA SER A 142 8.35 -20.34 -5.69
C SER A 142 8.99 -19.79 -4.43
N ALA A 143 8.18 -19.32 -3.48
CA ALA A 143 8.70 -18.88 -2.19
C ALA A 143 9.17 -20.10 -1.37
N ASP A 144 10.40 -20.06 -0.88
CA ASP A 144 10.88 -20.93 0.20
C ASP A 144 10.44 -20.41 1.56
N VAL A 145 10.41 -19.08 1.69
CA VAL A 145 9.92 -18.39 2.88
C VAL A 145 9.15 -17.14 2.48
N THR A 146 8.06 -16.88 3.19
CA THR A 146 7.30 -15.63 3.07
C THR A 146 7.39 -14.89 4.40
N PHE A 147 7.69 -13.60 4.33
CA PHE A 147 7.61 -12.67 5.46
C PHE A 147 6.41 -11.74 5.29
N GLY A 148 5.80 -11.31 6.39
CA GLY A 148 4.66 -10.40 6.41
C GLY A 148 3.30 -11.08 6.21
N ASP A 149 3.27 -12.41 6.10
CA ASP A 149 2.03 -13.19 5.94
C ASP A 149 1.43 -13.65 7.28
N ASN A 150 2.10 -13.33 8.40
CA ASN A 150 1.69 -13.71 9.75
C ASN A 150 1.66 -15.25 9.95
N SER A 151 2.50 -16.00 9.23
CA SER A 151 2.60 -17.46 9.30
C SER A 151 4.06 -17.92 9.30
N PRO A 152 4.64 -18.30 10.46
CA PRO A 152 4.02 -18.44 11.79
C PRO A 152 3.59 -17.09 12.38
N ALA A 153 2.60 -17.11 13.29
CA ALA A 153 2.02 -15.89 13.88
C ALA A 153 3.10 -14.91 14.36
N GLY A 154 3.04 -13.69 13.82
CA GLY A 154 3.95 -12.60 14.13
C GLY A 154 5.28 -12.57 13.36
N ASP A 155 5.47 -13.42 12.33
CA ASP A 155 6.69 -13.57 11.52
C ASP A 155 7.97 -13.42 12.34
N VAL A 156 8.56 -14.54 12.75
CA VAL A 156 9.69 -14.51 13.70
C VAL A 156 10.94 -13.89 13.05
N ILE A 157 11.12 -12.58 13.24
CA ILE A 157 12.37 -11.88 12.93
C ILE A 157 13.34 -12.08 14.09
N LYS A 158 14.30 -12.99 13.93
CA LYS A 158 15.34 -13.23 14.93
C LYS A 158 16.57 -12.37 14.62
N PHE A 159 16.87 -11.41 15.49
CA PHE A 159 18.18 -10.77 15.51
C PHE A 159 19.18 -11.74 16.15
N VAL A 160 20.09 -12.30 15.36
CA VAL A 160 21.27 -13.00 15.87
C VAL A 160 22.36 -11.96 16.11
N GLY A 161 22.80 -11.85 17.36
CA GLY A 161 23.92 -11.00 17.78
C GLY A 161 25.27 -11.61 17.48
#